data_AF-A0AA40BRM6-F1
#
_entry.id   AF-A0AA40BRM6-F1
#
_cell.length_a   1.000
_cell.length_b   1.000
_cell.length_c   1.000
_cell.angle_alpha   90.00
_cell.angle_beta   90.00
_cell.angle_gamma   90.00
#
_symmetry.space_group_name_H-M   'P 1'
#
loop_
_entity.id
_entity.type
_entity.pdbx_description
1 polymer ?
#
loop_
_entity_poly.entity_id
_entity_poly.type
_entity_poly.pdbx_seq_one_letter_code
_entity_poly.pdbx_strand_id
1 'polypeptide(L)'
;MLLWKIDHGGRCGSSSFVAIGQALGAVPKIINALRSITEARDDLMFLVNELETLRATNAKVERLRRIFAPSSQPLDMQPTERRGENDLSVSADDVSLIQKAESELKGLVSDLQCLHDSCVDGKNIKRVKWIWNKKKVAQLCERARSIRTHLQFVVSTIWMEHSE
;
A
#
# COMPACT_ATOMS: atom_id res chain seq x y z
N MET A 1 10.52 14.40 -4.83
CA MET A 1 11.66 13.81 -4.08
C MET A 1 11.12 13.38 -2.72
N LEU A 2 10.76 12.11 -2.56
CA LEU A 2 10.26 11.58 -1.29
C LEU A 2 11.47 11.06 -0.51
N LEU A 3 11.79 11.75 0.58
CA LEU A 3 12.94 11.48 1.45
C LEU A 3 12.55 10.35 2.42
N TRP A 4 13.12 9.16 2.25
CA TRP A 4 12.96 8.06 3.20
C TRP A 4 14.11 8.16 4.21
N LYS A 5 13.80 8.55 5.45
CA LYS A 5 14.77 8.52 6.57
C LYS A 5 14.29 7.46 7.54
N ILE A 6 14.99 6.32 7.55
CA ILE A 6 14.66 5.13 8.35
C ILE A 6 15.38 5.25 9.70
N ASP A 7 14.64 5.10 10.79
CA ASP A 7 15.15 5.04 12.16
C ASP A 7 14.94 3.61 12.69
N HIS A 8 16.03 2.95 13.10
CA HIS A 8 16.05 1.54 13.51
C HIS A 8 15.97 1.41 15.04
N GLY A 9 14.93 0.70 15.51
CA GLY A 9 14.82 0.25 16.90
C GLY A 9 13.36 0.10 17.31
N GLY A 10 12.81 -1.13 17.26
CA GLY A 10 11.43 -1.47 17.68
C GLY A 10 10.28 -0.96 16.79
N ARG A 11 10.56 -0.13 15.78
CA ARG A 11 9.58 0.69 15.02
C ARG A 11 9.10 0.11 13.68
N CYS A 12 9.39 -1.15 13.39
CA CYS A 12 9.28 -1.63 12.01
C CYS A 12 7.85 -1.70 11.49
N GLY A 13 6.88 -2.07 12.35
CA GLY A 13 5.46 -2.07 11.98
C GLY A 13 4.95 -0.69 11.58
N SER A 14 5.18 0.32 12.42
CA SER A 14 4.68 1.69 12.21
C SER A 14 5.26 2.33 10.94
N SER A 15 6.56 2.16 10.67
CA SER A 15 7.18 2.67 9.44
C SER A 15 6.63 1.98 8.19
N SER A 16 6.40 0.67 8.25
CA SER A 16 5.87 -0.08 7.11
C SER A 16 4.40 0.26 6.85
N PHE A 17 3.57 0.43 7.88
CA PHE A 17 2.19 0.90 7.70
C PHE A 17 2.14 2.32 7.11
N VAL A 18 3.06 3.22 7.48
CA VAL A 18 3.19 4.54 6.87
C VAL A 18 3.56 4.43 5.39
N ALA A 19 4.55 3.60 5.06
CA ALA A 19 4.99 3.36 3.69
C ALA A 19 3.86 2.78 2.82
N ILE A 20 3.12 1.80 3.35
CA ILE A 20 1.94 1.22 2.70
C ILE A 20 0.88 2.31 2.48
N GLY A 21 0.55 3.09 3.50
CA GLY A 21 -0.44 4.17 3.40
C GLY A 21 -0.06 5.23 2.35
N GLN A 22 1.21 5.61 2.28
CA GLN A 22 1.72 6.52 1.23
C GLN A 22 1.61 5.92 -0.17
N ALA A 23 1.98 4.65 -0.33
CA ALA A 23 1.89 3.96 -1.61
C ALA A 23 0.43 3.83 -2.08
N LEU A 24 -0.50 3.47 -1.19
CA LEU A 24 -1.94 3.46 -1.46
C LEU A 24 -2.49 4.86 -1.75
N GLY A 25 -1.92 5.90 -1.14
CA GLY A 25 -2.24 7.30 -1.42
C GLY A 25 -1.87 7.77 -2.83
N ALA A 26 -0.90 7.12 -3.50
CA ALA A 26 -0.52 7.43 -4.88
C ALA A 26 -1.46 6.79 -5.92
N VAL A 27 -2.19 5.73 -5.55
CA VAL A 27 -3.06 4.96 -6.43
C VAL A 27 -4.16 5.77 -7.14
N PRO A 28 -4.85 6.76 -6.52
CA PRO A 28 -5.88 7.55 -7.19
C PRO A 28 -5.38 8.31 -8.42
N LYS A 29 -4.16 8.87 -8.37
CA LYS A 29 -3.56 9.58 -9.50
C LYS A 29 -3.33 8.62 -10.67
N ILE A 30 -2.86 7.41 -10.38
CA ILE A 30 -2.65 6.35 -11.36
C ILE A 30 -3.98 5.92 -11.99
N ILE A 31 -5.02 5.68 -11.18
CA ILE A 31 -6.36 5.31 -11.68
C ILE A 31 -6.90 6.37 -12.66
N ASN A 32 -6.81 7.65 -12.30
CA ASN A 32 -7.30 8.74 -13.15
C ASN A 32 -6.58 8.77 -14.50
N ALA A 33 -5.27 8.55 -14.52
CA ALA A 33 -4.50 8.48 -15.76
C ALA A 33 -4.85 7.25 -16.60
N LEU A 34 -5.00 6.07 -15.98
CA LEU A 34 -5.39 4.85 -16.71
C LEU A 34 -6.79 5.00 -17.33
N ARG A 35 -7.73 5.64 -16.62
CA ARG A 35 -9.08 5.93 -17.12
C ARG A 35 -9.09 6.89 -18.31
N SER A 36 -8.07 7.71 -18.48
CA SER A 36 -7.97 8.65 -19.59
C SER A 36 -7.64 7.96 -20.93
N ILE A 37 -7.21 6.69 -20.88
CA ILE A 37 -6.82 5.90 -22.06
C ILE A 37 -8.04 5.15 -22.60
N THR A 38 -8.76 5.77 -23.54
CA THR A 38 -10.01 5.24 -24.10
C THR A 38 -9.82 3.99 -24.96
N GLU A 39 -8.70 3.88 -25.68
CA GLU A 39 -8.40 2.75 -26.60
C GLU A 39 -8.20 1.40 -25.89
N ALA A 40 -7.94 1.45 -24.59
CA ALA A 40 -7.53 0.34 -23.74
C ALA A 40 -8.51 0.07 -22.60
N ARG A 41 -9.67 0.74 -22.62
CA ARG A 41 -10.55 0.89 -21.47
C ARG A 41 -10.93 -0.44 -20.82
N ASP A 42 -11.30 -1.44 -21.60
CA ASP A 42 -11.77 -2.74 -21.09
C ASP A 42 -10.64 -3.53 -20.42
N ASP A 43 -9.45 -3.55 -21.04
CA ASP A 43 -8.26 -4.21 -20.50
C ASP A 43 -7.76 -3.51 -19.22
N LEU A 44 -7.89 -2.19 -19.14
CA LEU A 44 -7.49 -1.40 -17.96
C LEU A 44 -8.55 -1.42 -16.85
N MET A 45 -9.81 -1.73 -17.17
CA MET A 45 -10.91 -1.72 -16.19
C MET A 45 -10.67 -2.73 -15.07
N PHE A 46 -10.15 -3.92 -15.41
CA PHE A 46 -9.77 -4.92 -14.42
C PHE A 46 -8.68 -4.42 -13.47
N LEU A 47 -7.64 -3.77 -14.01
CA LEU A 47 -6.57 -3.20 -13.21
C LEU A 47 -7.09 -2.08 -12.31
N VAL A 48 -7.92 -1.20 -12.85
CA VAL A 48 -8.57 -0.12 -12.09
C VAL A 48 -9.40 -0.68 -10.94
N ASN A 49 -10.20 -1.73 -11.17
CA ASN A 49 -11.02 -2.35 -10.13
C ASN A 49 -10.17 -2.97 -9.01
N GLU A 50 -9.08 -3.66 -9.36
CA GLU A 50 -8.16 -4.21 -8.35
C GLU A 50 -7.46 -3.09 -7.56
N LEU A 51 -7.07 -2.00 -8.23
CA LEU A 51 -6.47 -0.82 -7.58
C LEU A 51 -7.46 -0.08 -6.68
N GLU A 52 -8.73 0.02 -7.05
CA GLU A 52 -9.77 0.58 -6.19
C GLU A 52 -10.03 -0.29 -4.96
N THR A 53 -10.03 -1.61 -5.14
CA THR A 53 -10.17 -2.55 -4.02
C THR A 53 -8.96 -2.48 -3.08
N LEU A 54 -7.75 -2.41 -3.65
CA LEU A 54 -6.52 -2.24 -2.90
C LEU A 54 -6.48 -0.86 -2.19
N ARG A 55 -7.01 0.19 -2.79
CA ARG A 55 -7.19 1.49 -2.12
C ARG A 55 -8.18 1.39 -0.96
N ALA A 56 -9.26 0.61 -1.09
CA ALA A 56 -10.23 0.45 -0.01
C ALA A 56 -9.64 -0.19 1.25
N THR A 57 -8.56 -0.99 1.12
CA THR A 57 -7.84 -1.51 2.30
C THR A 57 -7.03 -0.44 3.03
N ASN A 58 -6.77 0.72 2.42
CA ASN A 58 -6.05 1.83 3.04
C ASN A 58 -6.71 2.31 4.34
N ALA A 59 -8.04 2.35 4.40
CA ALA A 59 -8.74 2.75 5.61
C ALA A 59 -8.47 1.82 6.81
N LYS A 60 -8.24 0.52 6.54
CA LYS A 60 -7.88 -0.47 7.57
C LYS A 60 -6.41 -0.33 7.96
N VAL A 61 -5.52 -0.15 6.98
CA VAL A 61 -4.08 0.11 7.21
C VAL A 61 -3.88 1.37 8.06
N GLU A 62 -4.59 2.46 7.76
CA GLU A 62 -4.50 3.71 8.52
C GLU A 62 -5.08 3.61 9.95
N ARG A 63 -5.95 2.62 10.22
CA ARG A 63 -6.36 2.31 11.59
C ARG A 63 -5.25 1.58 12.33
N LEU A 64 -4.68 0.53 11.74
CA LEU A 64 -3.53 -0.18 12.32
C LEU A 64 -2.38 0.79 12.58
N ARG A 65 -2.06 1.65 11.62
CA ARG A 65 -1.06 2.70 11.77
C ARG A 65 -1.30 3.55 13.02
N ARG A 66 -2.54 3.92 13.34
CA ARG A 66 -2.87 4.71 14.54
C ARG A 66 -2.71 3.92 15.84
N ILE A 67 -2.97 2.62 15.81
CA ILE A 67 -2.74 1.71 16.95
C ILE A 67 -1.24 1.59 17.23
N PHE A 68 -0.43 1.44 16.18
CA PHE A 68 1.03 1.29 16.28
C PHE A 68 1.79 2.62 16.24
N ALA A 69 1.11 3.77 16.09
CA ALA A 69 1.79 5.07 16.09
C ALA A 69 2.20 5.39 17.53
N PRO A 70 3.49 5.69 17.79
CA PRO A 70 3.88 6.15 19.11
C PRO A 70 3.09 7.43 19.40
N SER A 71 2.35 7.43 20.51
CA SER A 71 1.60 8.60 20.98
C SER A 71 2.61 9.73 21.13
N SER A 72 2.64 10.61 20.14
CA SER A 72 3.50 11.80 20.14
C SER A 72 2.80 12.89 20.94
N GLN A 73 2.27 12.55 22.12
CA GLN A 73 1.86 13.58 23.06
C GLN A 73 3.13 14.21 23.62
N PRO A 74 3.31 15.53 23.50
CA PRO A 74 4.37 16.20 24.23
C PRO A 74 4.15 15.93 25.72
N LEU A 75 5.19 15.40 26.35
CA LEU A 75 5.29 15.17 27.79
C LEU A 75 5.22 16.53 28.52
N ASP A 76 4.01 17.05 28.69
CA ASP A 76 3.75 17.98 29.79
C ASP A 76 3.52 17.16 31.06
N MET A 77 4.29 17.51 32.08
CA MET A 77 4.41 16.81 33.36
C MET A 77 3.07 16.51 34.02
N GLN A 78 2.73 15.24 34.19
CA GLN A 78 2.01 14.78 35.38
C GLN A 78 2.50 13.39 35.81
N PRO A 79 2.87 13.20 37.09
CA PRO A 79 3.14 11.89 37.66
C PRO A 79 1.84 11.31 38.21
N THR A 80 1.11 10.52 37.43
CA THR A 80 0.05 9.69 37.99
C THR A 80 -0.11 8.40 37.19
N GLU A 81 0.38 7.33 37.81
CA GLU A 81 -0.18 5.97 37.79
C GLU A 81 -0.29 5.25 36.43
N ARG A 82 0.69 4.34 36.23
CA ARG A 82 0.55 3.00 35.62
C ARG A 82 -0.70 2.78 34.77
N ARG A 83 -0.77 3.43 33.61
CA ARG A 83 -1.59 2.94 32.51
C ARG A 83 -0.74 1.91 31.78
N GLY A 84 -1.13 0.64 31.87
CA GLY A 84 -0.43 -0.46 31.21
C GLY A 84 -0.12 -0.10 29.77
N GLU A 85 1.16 -0.08 29.44
CA GLU A 85 1.61 -0.23 28.07
C GLU A 85 0.99 -1.54 27.58
N ASN A 86 -0.07 -1.42 26.80
CA ASN A 86 -0.49 -2.51 25.93
C ASN A 86 0.64 -2.64 24.93
N ASP A 87 1.67 -3.42 25.31
CA ASP A 87 2.81 -3.76 24.50
C ASP A 87 2.28 -4.69 23.41
N LEU A 88 1.69 -4.05 22.40
CA LEU A 88 1.16 -4.61 21.17
C LEU A 88 2.32 -5.24 20.41
N SER A 89 2.75 -6.40 20.90
CA SER A 89 3.85 -7.18 20.37
C SER A 89 3.39 -7.86 19.09
N VAL A 90 3.59 -7.17 17.97
CA VAL A 90 3.45 -7.78 16.64
C VAL A 90 4.44 -8.93 16.54
N SER A 91 3.96 -10.13 16.20
CA SER A 91 4.83 -11.29 16.01
C SER A 91 5.90 -11.00 14.96
N ALA A 92 7.08 -11.59 15.10
CA ALA A 92 8.15 -11.47 14.12
C ALA A 92 7.69 -11.93 12.72
N ASP A 93 6.79 -12.92 12.67
CA ASP A 93 6.20 -13.43 11.43
C ASP A 93 5.32 -12.36 10.77
N ASP A 94 4.50 -11.64 11.53
CA ASP A 94 3.65 -10.56 11.01
C ASP A 94 4.47 -9.37 10.52
N VAL A 95 5.56 -9.01 11.23
CA VAL A 95 6.49 -7.97 10.77
C VAL A 95 7.07 -8.34 9.41
N SER A 96 7.47 -9.61 9.21
CA SER A 96 8.01 -10.07 7.93
C SER A 96 6.97 -10.00 6.80
N LEU A 97 5.70 -10.34 7.09
CA LEU A 97 4.60 -10.26 6.13
C LEU A 97 4.26 -8.81 5.76
N ILE A 98 4.27 -7.90 6.75
CA ILE A 98 4.06 -6.46 6.54
C ILE A 98 5.15 -5.89 5.64
N GLN A 99 6.43 -6.17 5.93
CA GLN A 99 7.57 -5.72 5.13
C GLN A 99 7.52 -6.26 3.70
N LYS A 100 7.11 -7.53 3.53
CA LYS A 100 6.92 -8.13 2.22
C LYS A 100 5.82 -7.40 1.44
N ALA A 101 4.66 -7.16 2.07
CA ALA A 101 3.57 -6.43 1.44
C ALA A 101 3.97 -4.99 1.08
N GLU A 102 4.74 -4.31 1.93
CA GLU A 102 5.31 -2.99 1.66
C GLU A 102 6.21 -3.01 0.40
N SER A 103 7.17 -3.94 0.35
CA SER A 103 8.10 -4.06 -0.78
C SER A 103 7.38 -4.38 -2.09
N GLU A 104 6.43 -5.33 -2.05
CA GLU A 104 5.62 -5.69 -3.21
C GLU A 104 4.78 -4.51 -3.71
N LEU A 105 4.18 -3.75 -2.79
CA LEU A 105 3.37 -2.57 -3.10
C LEU A 105 4.22 -1.42 -3.68
N LYS A 106 5.41 -1.19 -3.14
CA LYS A 106 6.36 -0.21 -3.69
C LYS A 106 6.76 -0.58 -5.12
N GLY A 107 7.00 -1.86 -5.38
CA GLY A 107 7.24 -2.38 -6.72
C GLY A 107 6.04 -2.16 -7.64
N LEU A 108 4.83 -2.49 -7.19
CA LEU A 108 3.59 -2.30 -7.94
C LEU A 108 3.39 -0.83 -8.33
N VAL A 109 3.53 0.11 -7.37
CA VAL A 109 3.39 1.54 -7.61
C VAL A 109 4.43 2.04 -8.61
N SER A 110 5.68 1.56 -8.52
CA SER A 110 6.73 1.93 -9.48
C SER A 110 6.40 1.44 -10.90
N ASP A 111 5.91 0.22 -11.03
CA ASP A 111 5.55 -0.33 -12.34
C ASP A 111 4.32 0.34 -12.95
N LEU A 112 3.34 0.70 -12.10
CA LEU A 112 2.18 1.49 -12.49
C LEU A 112 2.57 2.89 -12.93
N GLN A 113 3.54 3.53 -12.26
CA GLN A 113 4.08 4.82 -12.66
C GLN A 113 4.81 4.71 -14.01
N CYS A 114 5.61 3.66 -14.21
CA CYS A 114 6.25 3.40 -15.50
C CYS A 114 5.21 3.17 -16.63
N LEU A 115 4.11 2.47 -16.34
CA LEU A 115 3.01 2.30 -17.28
C LEU A 115 2.33 3.65 -17.58
N HIS A 116 2.06 4.45 -16.55
CA HIS A 116 1.52 5.80 -16.67
C HIS A 116 2.39 6.66 -17.60
N ASP A 117 3.70 6.74 -17.34
CA ASP A 117 4.62 7.59 -18.12
C ASP A 117 4.68 7.12 -19.58
N SER A 118 4.69 5.80 -19.79
CA SER A 118 4.63 5.21 -21.13
C SER A 118 3.35 5.54 -21.91
N CYS A 119 2.26 5.83 -21.20
CA CYS A 119 0.97 6.20 -21.78
C CYS A 119 0.82 7.70 -21.99
N VAL A 120 1.32 8.54 -21.08
CA VAL A 120 1.27 10.01 -21.19
C VAL A 120 2.20 10.54 -22.28
N ASP A 121 3.42 9.97 -22.41
CA ASP A 121 4.36 10.36 -23.46
C ASP A 121 3.90 9.90 -24.86
N GLY A 122 3.00 8.91 -24.90
CA GLY A 122 2.50 8.30 -26.12
C GLY A 122 1.18 8.89 -26.58
N LYS A 123 1.17 10.07 -27.21
CA LYS A 123 -0.01 10.60 -27.95
C LYS A 123 -0.55 9.66 -29.04
N ASN A 124 0.15 8.56 -29.33
CA ASN A 124 -0.32 7.42 -30.11
C ASN A 124 0.40 6.16 -29.62
N ILE A 125 -0.19 5.41 -28.68
CA ILE A 125 0.34 4.10 -28.30
C ILE A 125 0.15 3.17 -29.50
N LYS A 126 1.22 2.91 -30.25
CA LYS A 126 1.19 1.95 -31.37
C LYS A 126 0.61 0.61 -30.87
N ARG A 127 -0.29 -0.01 -31.65
CA ARG A 127 -0.93 -1.31 -31.32
C ARG A 127 0.05 -2.38 -30.81
N VAL A 128 1.25 -2.43 -31.37
CA VAL A 128 2.31 -3.36 -30.92
C VAL A 128 2.76 -3.05 -29.49
N LYS A 129 3.00 -1.77 -29.15
CA LYS A 129 3.33 -1.35 -27.78
C LYS A 129 2.19 -1.64 -26.82
N TRP A 130 0.94 -1.54 -27.28
CA TRP A 130 -0.24 -1.91 -26.50
C TRP A 130 -0.29 -3.42 -26.18
N ILE A 131 0.01 -4.29 -27.13
CA ILE A 131 0.05 -5.75 -26.89
C ILE A 131 1.09 -6.12 -25.83
N TRP A 132 2.27 -5.49 -25.87
CA TRP A 132 3.29 -5.67 -24.83
C TRP A 132 2.82 -5.14 -23.46
N ASN A 133 2.13 -4.00 -23.46
CA ASN A 133 1.51 -3.45 -22.26
C ASN A 133 0.39 -4.35 -21.71
N LYS A 134 -0.35 -5.07 -22.56
CA LYS A 134 -1.44 -5.97 -22.12
C LYS A 134 -0.92 -7.08 -21.21
N LYS A 135 0.22 -7.69 -21.55
CA LYS A 135 0.88 -8.68 -20.67
C LYS A 135 1.31 -8.04 -19.35
N LYS A 136 1.86 -6.82 -19.40
CA LYS A 136 2.25 -6.06 -18.21
C LYS A 136 1.03 -5.72 -17.34
N VAL A 137 -0.08 -5.30 -17.93
CA VAL A 137 -1.35 -5.00 -17.23
C VAL A 137 -1.87 -6.25 -16.52
N ALA A 138 -1.90 -7.41 -17.19
CA ALA A 138 -2.30 -8.65 -16.55
C ALA A 138 -1.39 -9.02 -15.36
N GLN A 139 -0.07 -8.87 -15.50
CA GLN A 139 0.88 -9.07 -14.39
C GLN A 139 0.64 -8.10 -13.24
N LEU A 140 0.33 -6.84 -13.54
CA LEU A 140 0.02 -5.82 -12.53
C LEU A 140 -1.30 -6.13 -11.80
N CYS A 141 -2.31 -6.67 -12.50
CA CYS A 141 -3.54 -7.15 -11.89
C CYS A 141 -3.27 -8.29 -10.89
N GLU A 142 -2.54 -9.32 -11.31
CA GLU A 142 -2.22 -10.46 -10.44
C GLU A 142 -1.38 -10.02 -9.23
N ARG A 143 -0.43 -9.11 -9.42
CA ARG A 143 0.33 -8.54 -8.30
C ARG A 143 -0.53 -7.72 -7.36
N ALA A 144 -1.39 -6.84 -7.88
CA ALA A 144 -2.32 -6.05 -7.07
C ALA A 144 -3.24 -6.96 -6.25
N ARG A 145 -3.73 -8.05 -6.86
CA ARG A 145 -4.54 -9.07 -6.18
C ARG A 145 -3.75 -9.80 -5.09
N SER A 146 -2.53 -10.24 -5.37
CA SER A 146 -1.64 -10.89 -4.41
C SER A 146 -1.38 -10.00 -3.19
N ILE A 147 -1.01 -8.74 -3.43
CA ILE A 147 -0.76 -7.74 -2.37
C ILE A 147 -2.03 -7.50 -1.55
N ARG A 148 -3.20 -7.40 -2.21
CA ARG A 148 -4.47 -7.27 -1.50
C ARG A 148 -4.70 -8.44 -0.56
N THR A 149 -4.49 -9.68 -1.02
CA THR A 149 -4.67 -10.88 -0.20
C THR A 149 -3.70 -10.88 0.98
N HIS A 150 -2.42 -10.55 0.76
CA HIS A 150 -1.44 -10.42 1.85
C HIS A 150 -1.84 -9.35 2.87
N LEU A 151 -2.23 -8.16 2.42
CA LEU A 151 -2.68 -7.08 3.31
C LEU A 151 -3.96 -7.44 4.06
N GLN A 152 -4.92 -8.12 3.40
CA GLN A 152 -6.14 -8.58 4.06
C GLN A 152 -5.84 -9.64 5.12
N PHE A 153 -4.93 -10.56 4.84
CA PHE A 153 -4.48 -11.56 5.81
C PHE A 153 -3.86 -10.87 7.03
N VAL A 154 -2.83 -10.04 6.83
CA VAL A 154 -2.16 -9.30 7.91
C VAL A 154 -3.14 -8.47 8.74
N VAL A 155 -4.03 -7.73 8.06
CA VAL A 155 -5.04 -6.94 8.75
C VAL A 155 -5.99 -7.81 9.57
N SER A 156 -6.35 -8.99 9.08
CA SER A 156 -7.26 -9.89 9.79
C SER A 156 -6.57 -10.56 10.98
N THR A 157 -5.32 -11.00 10.83
CA THR A 157 -4.52 -11.59 11.92
C THR A 157 -4.40 -10.61 13.08
N ILE A 158 -3.93 -9.39 12.81
CA ILE A 158 -3.75 -8.35 13.82
C ILE A 158 -5.09 -7.92 14.43
N TRP A 159 -6.17 -7.90 13.65
CA TRP A 159 -7.49 -7.49 14.16
C TRP A 159 -8.11 -8.54 15.08
N MET A 160 -7.90 -9.83 14.79
CA MET A 160 -8.41 -10.94 15.61
C MET A 160 -7.68 -11.02 16.95
N GLU A 161 -6.36 -10.76 16.97
CA GLU A 161 -5.57 -10.74 18.21
C GLU A 161 -5.93 -9.58 19.16
N HIS A 162 -6.72 -8.60 18.72
CA HIS A 162 -7.03 -7.39 19.50
C HIS A 162 -8.52 -7.11 19.68
N SER A 163 -9.40 -8.06 19.27
CA SER A 163 -10.85 -7.95 19.46
C SER A 163 -11.41 -8.81 20.62
N GLU A 164 -10.53 -9.43 21.41
CA GLU A 164 -10.85 -10.10 22.70
C GLU A 164 -10.55 -9.16 23.88
#